data_AF-A0A1G0VAY0-F1
#
_entry.id   AF-A0A1G0VAY0-F1
#
_cell.length_a   1.000
_cell.length_b   1.000
_cell.length_c   1.000
_cell.angle_alpha   90.00
_cell.angle_beta   90.00
_cell.angle_gamma   90.00
#
_symmetry.space_group_name_H-M   'P 1'
#
loop_
_entity.id
_entity.type
_entity.pdbx_description
1 polymer ?
#
loop_
_entity_poly.entity_id
_entity_poly.type
_entity_poly.pdbx_seq_one_letter_code
_entity_poly.pdbx_strand_id
1 'polypeptide(L)'
;MNRKLTSILFLFTFSFGIISAQDTKPLQADDIMKSAYKQANDESKNVLLIFHASWCSWCKRLDKAMNSDELKKIFEDNYVITHLDVLERNEKIDLLENPGGKKFMAKLGGEKSGLPFYAFLDSDGKMISNSNVMDKESNIGYPGSEEEIETFGKLLKSSAKNLSDEQFTAIVDYLKANAPKPRASTSNMPVVKPDSLLKSNMQVLKPDSSKASNMPVIKKN
;
A
#
# COMPACT_ATOMS: atom_id res chain seq x y z
N MET A 1 39.48 64.26 11.11
CA MET A 1 38.13 64.37 11.70
C MET A 1 37.17 64.82 10.61
N ASN A 2 36.35 63.91 10.05
CA ASN A 2 34.96 64.16 9.60
C ASN A 2 34.38 62.96 8.84
N ARG A 3 33.20 62.59 9.31
CA ARG A 3 32.37 61.41 9.00
C ARG A 3 31.77 61.52 7.60
N LYS A 4 31.62 60.39 6.90
CA LYS A 4 30.43 60.13 6.07
C LYS A 4 29.96 58.69 6.27
N LEU A 5 28.95 58.56 7.12
CA LEU A 5 28.20 57.35 7.36
C LEU A 5 27.12 57.26 6.28
N THR A 6 27.38 56.53 5.20
CA THR A 6 26.37 56.24 4.18
C THR A 6 25.57 55.02 4.63
N SER A 7 24.41 55.27 5.24
CA SER A 7 23.36 54.28 5.49
C SER A 7 22.88 53.70 4.16
N ILE A 8 23.22 52.43 3.89
CA ILE A 8 22.61 51.64 2.82
C ILE A 8 21.37 50.99 3.42
N LEU A 9 20.21 51.57 3.15
CA LEU A 9 18.91 50.99 3.45
C LEU A 9 18.67 49.82 2.48
N PHE A 10 18.98 48.59 2.92
CA PHE A 10 18.60 47.38 2.20
C PHE A 10 17.08 47.19 2.31
N LEU A 11 16.36 47.59 1.26
CA LEU A 11 14.93 47.33 1.13
C LEU A 11 14.74 45.83 0.85
N PHE A 12 14.52 45.05 1.91
CA PHE A 12 14.20 43.62 1.82
C PHE A 12 12.77 43.48 1.28
N THR A 13 12.61 43.42 -0.04
CA THR A 13 11.34 43.04 -0.67
C THR A 13 11.12 41.56 -0.42
N PHE A 14 10.42 41.24 0.67
CA PHE A 14 9.95 39.90 0.98
C PHE A 14 8.81 39.58 -0.01
N SER A 15 9.15 39.04 -1.17
CA SER A 15 8.18 38.42 -2.08
C SER A 15 7.62 37.18 -1.38
N PHE A 16 6.50 37.38 -0.70
CA PHE A 16 5.68 36.30 -0.15
C PHE A 16 5.11 35.51 -1.34
N GLY A 17 5.84 34.50 -1.80
CA GLY A 17 5.36 33.56 -2.80
C GLY A 17 4.20 32.78 -2.20
N ILE A 18 2.99 33.00 -2.71
CA ILE A 18 1.82 32.19 -2.36
C ILE A 18 2.05 30.81 -2.97
N ILE A 19 2.51 29.86 -2.17
CA ILE A 19 2.53 28.44 -2.52
C ILE A 19 1.07 27.99 -2.54
N SER A 20 0.49 27.93 -3.74
CA SER A 20 -0.79 27.26 -3.94
C SER A 20 -0.54 25.75 -3.87
N ALA A 21 -1.13 25.09 -2.87
CA ALA A 21 -1.20 23.64 -2.86
C ALA A 21 -2.03 23.20 -4.08
N GLN A 22 -1.39 22.63 -5.09
CA GLN A 22 -2.11 22.03 -6.21
C GLN A 22 -2.62 20.66 -5.76
N ASP A 23 -3.94 20.47 -5.83
CA ASP A 23 -4.56 19.15 -5.76
C ASP A 23 -4.14 18.34 -6.99
N THR A 24 -2.94 17.75 -6.94
CA THR A 24 -2.44 16.89 -8.02
C THR A 24 -3.20 15.58 -7.98
N LYS A 25 -4.01 15.33 -9.02
CA LYS A 25 -4.65 14.02 -9.21
C LYS A 25 -3.60 12.91 -9.30
N PRO A 26 -3.92 11.67 -8.86
CA PRO A 26 -3.03 10.52 -9.02
C PRO A 26 -2.64 10.29 -10.49
N LEU A 27 -1.38 9.90 -10.71
CA LEU A 27 -0.89 9.54 -12.04
C LEU A 27 -1.56 8.26 -12.54
N GLN A 28 -1.65 8.13 -13.87
CA GLN A 28 -2.10 6.91 -14.52
C GLN A 28 -1.13 5.76 -14.23
N ALA A 29 -1.66 4.56 -14.01
CA ALA A 29 -0.82 3.38 -13.77
C ALA A 29 0.19 3.13 -14.91
N ASP A 30 -0.23 3.34 -16.17
CA ASP A 30 0.65 3.15 -17.33
C ASP A 30 1.84 4.12 -17.34
N ASP A 31 1.67 5.37 -16.88
CA ASP A 31 2.75 6.36 -16.83
C ASP A 31 3.77 6.03 -15.73
N ILE A 32 3.28 5.56 -14.57
CA ILE A 32 4.13 5.07 -13.47
C ILE A 32 4.94 3.86 -13.96
N MET A 33 4.27 2.87 -14.56
CA MET A 33 4.93 1.65 -15.01
C MET A 33 5.91 1.91 -16.14
N LYS A 34 5.59 2.78 -17.10
CA LYS A 34 6.52 3.19 -18.16
C LYS A 34 7.80 3.80 -17.58
N SER A 35 7.67 4.63 -16.55
CA SER A 35 8.81 5.23 -15.86
C SER A 35 9.65 4.18 -15.13
N ALA A 36 8.99 3.26 -14.41
CA ALA A 36 9.66 2.17 -13.72
C ALA A 36 10.42 1.22 -14.67
N TYR A 37 9.82 0.85 -15.81
CA TYR A 37 10.48 0.03 -16.83
C TYR A 37 11.67 0.73 -17.46
N LYS A 38 11.56 2.04 -17.73
CA LYS A 38 12.68 2.81 -18.24
C LYS A 38 13.85 2.79 -17.25
N GLN A 39 13.58 3.09 -15.97
CA GLN A 39 14.59 3.05 -14.93
C GLN A 39 15.20 1.65 -14.78
N ALA A 40 14.38 0.59 -14.82
CA ALA A 40 14.85 -0.78 -14.70
C ALA A 40 15.78 -1.18 -15.87
N ASN A 41 15.50 -0.70 -17.09
CA ASN A 41 16.40 -0.87 -18.22
C ASN A 41 17.71 -0.10 -18.04
N ASP A 42 17.65 1.18 -17.65
CA ASP A 42 18.83 2.03 -17.43
C ASP A 42 19.76 1.44 -16.34
N GLU A 43 19.17 0.89 -15.27
CA GLU A 43 19.89 0.33 -14.13
C GLU A 43 20.16 -1.18 -14.26
N SER A 44 19.71 -1.82 -15.34
CA SER A 44 19.79 -3.27 -15.54
C SER A 44 19.16 -4.10 -14.41
N LYS A 45 18.09 -3.60 -13.79
CA LYS A 45 17.35 -4.26 -12.69
C LYS A 45 16.03 -4.86 -13.18
N ASN A 46 15.31 -5.51 -12.29
CA ASN A 46 13.92 -5.90 -12.46
C ASN A 46 13.02 -4.97 -11.64
N VAL A 47 11.71 -4.96 -11.90
CA VAL A 47 10.74 -4.14 -11.18
C VAL A 47 10.04 -4.97 -10.11
N LEU A 48 10.02 -4.48 -8.88
CA LEU A 48 9.12 -4.94 -7.83
C LEU A 48 7.95 -3.97 -7.74
N LEU A 49 6.82 -4.36 -8.33
CA LEU A 49 5.57 -3.59 -8.30
C LEU A 49 4.74 -4.03 -7.10
N ILE A 50 4.39 -3.07 -6.23
CA ILE A 50 3.57 -3.28 -5.04
C ILE A 50 2.22 -2.58 -5.21
N PHE A 51 1.15 -3.34 -5.07
CA PHE A 51 -0.19 -2.79 -4.98
C PHE A 51 -0.49 -2.41 -3.53
N HIS A 52 -0.83 -1.14 -3.33
CA HIS A 52 -0.91 -0.50 -2.02
C HIS A 52 -2.29 0.17 -1.83
N ALA A 53 -2.61 0.55 -0.60
CA ALA A 53 -3.71 1.45 -0.29
C ALA A 53 -3.42 2.24 1.00
N SER A 54 -3.91 3.47 1.10
CA SER A 54 -3.70 4.39 2.21
C SER A 54 -4.15 3.82 3.57
N TRP A 55 -5.14 2.93 3.58
CA TRP A 55 -5.66 2.26 4.77
C TRP A 55 -4.93 0.95 5.10
N CYS A 56 -4.05 0.45 4.23
CA CYS A 56 -3.43 -0.86 4.36
C CYS A 56 -2.21 -0.83 5.30
N SER A 57 -2.41 -1.22 6.57
CA SER A 57 -1.31 -1.30 7.55
C SER A 57 -0.23 -2.31 7.19
N TRP A 58 -0.60 -3.44 6.55
CA TRP A 58 0.37 -4.46 6.12
C TRP A 58 1.24 -3.99 4.96
N CYS A 59 0.70 -3.15 4.08
CA CYS A 59 1.45 -2.55 2.98
C CYS A 59 2.50 -1.59 3.52
N LYS A 60 2.11 -0.69 4.42
CA LYS A 60 3.04 0.22 5.14
C LYS A 60 4.13 -0.55 5.90
N ARG A 61 3.80 -1.73 6.42
CA ARG A 61 4.75 -2.58 7.13
C ARG A 61 5.78 -3.18 6.18
N LEU A 62 5.33 -3.64 4.99
CA LEU A 62 6.23 -4.14 3.95
C LEU A 62 7.17 -3.02 3.48
N ASP A 63 6.62 -1.83 3.21
CA ASP A 63 7.43 -0.66 2.84
C ASP A 63 8.42 -0.28 3.92
N LYS A 64 8.01 -0.29 5.19
CA LYS A 64 8.92 -0.01 6.31
C LYS A 64 10.05 -1.02 6.41
N ALA A 65 9.76 -2.32 6.20
CA ALA A 65 10.79 -3.35 6.20
C ALA A 65 11.77 -3.13 5.04
N MET A 66 11.29 -2.91 3.82
CA MET A 66 12.16 -2.67 2.67
C MET A 66 12.93 -1.35 2.77
N ASN A 67 12.45 -0.37 3.51
CA ASN A 67 13.11 0.92 3.73
C ASN A 67 13.86 1.02 5.08
N SER A 68 14.05 -0.09 5.78
CA SER A 68 14.86 -0.08 7.01
C SER A 68 16.32 0.18 6.70
N ASP A 69 17.08 0.71 7.66
CA ASP A 69 18.51 1.00 7.46
C ASP A 69 19.30 -0.25 7.06
N GLU A 70 18.86 -1.43 7.51
CA GLU A 70 19.48 -2.72 7.23
C GLU A 70 19.16 -3.25 5.81
N LEU A 71 17.92 -3.07 5.33
CA LEU A 71 17.46 -3.71 4.09
C LEU A 71 17.37 -2.75 2.89
N LYS A 72 17.28 -1.44 3.12
CA LYS A 72 17.04 -0.45 2.07
C LYS A 72 18.00 -0.58 0.91
N LYS A 73 19.29 -0.59 1.21
CA LYS A 73 20.31 -0.72 0.16
C LYS A 73 20.21 -2.05 -0.60
N ILE A 74 19.88 -3.15 0.09
CA ILE A 74 19.73 -4.46 -0.57
C ILE A 74 18.58 -4.42 -1.59
N PHE A 75 17.44 -3.86 -1.21
CA PHE A 75 16.28 -3.74 -2.09
C PHE A 75 16.55 -2.77 -3.25
N GLU A 76 17.10 -1.59 -2.98
CA GLU A 76 17.42 -0.58 -4.00
C GLU A 76 18.49 -1.07 -4.97
N ASP A 77 19.48 -1.86 -4.54
CA ASP A 77 20.51 -2.42 -5.42
C ASP A 77 19.96 -3.52 -6.36
N ASN A 78 18.88 -4.19 -5.96
CA ASN A 78 18.36 -5.35 -6.69
C ASN A 78 17.10 -5.07 -7.53
N TYR A 79 16.32 -4.05 -7.16
CA TYR A 79 15.05 -3.74 -7.82
C TYR A 79 14.84 -2.26 -8.04
N VAL A 80 14.09 -1.94 -9.10
CA VAL A 80 13.31 -0.70 -9.14
C VAL A 80 11.99 -0.99 -8.43
N ILE A 81 11.77 -0.38 -7.28
CA ILE A 81 10.53 -0.55 -6.51
C ILE A 81 9.54 0.53 -6.93
N THR A 82 8.32 0.14 -7.24
CA THR A 82 7.24 1.08 -7.57
C THR A 82 5.90 0.62 -7.02
N HIS A 83 4.96 1.55 -6.92
CA HIS A 83 3.67 1.32 -6.28
C HIS A 83 2.52 1.73 -7.19
N LEU A 84 1.40 1.02 -7.06
CA LEU A 84 0.10 1.44 -7.55
C LEU A 84 -0.90 1.39 -6.41
N ASP A 85 -1.45 2.54 -6.04
CA ASP A 85 -2.53 2.62 -5.06
C ASP A 85 -3.83 2.13 -5.71
N VAL A 86 -4.47 1.17 -5.07
CA VAL A 86 -5.67 0.45 -5.51
C VAL A 86 -6.56 0.11 -4.33
N LEU A 87 -7.84 -0.17 -4.59
CA LEU A 87 -8.79 -0.57 -3.55
C LEU A 87 -8.89 0.49 -2.45
N GLU A 88 -8.77 1.76 -2.82
CA GLU A 88 -9.03 2.87 -1.91
C GLU A 88 -10.52 2.90 -1.51
N ARG A 89 -10.84 3.68 -0.49
CA ARG A 89 -12.20 3.72 0.07
C ARG A 89 -12.74 5.14 0.08
N ASN A 90 -14.04 5.25 -0.16
CA ASN A 90 -14.79 6.52 -0.12
C ASN A 90 -14.16 7.58 -1.03
N GLU A 91 -14.07 8.83 -0.56
CA GLU A 91 -13.48 9.96 -1.28
C GLU A 91 -12.02 9.72 -1.69
N LYS A 92 -11.30 8.81 -1.03
CA LYS A 92 -9.91 8.51 -1.38
C LYS A 92 -9.75 7.74 -2.67
N ILE A 93 -10.83 7.16 -3.21
CA ILE A 93 -10.79 6.55 -4.54
C ILE A 93 -10.41 7.60 -5.58
N ASP A 94 -11.09 8.75 -5.59
CA ASP A 94 -10.82 9.80 -6.58
C ASP A 94 -9.54 10.59 -6.29
N LEU A 95 -9.09 10.59 -5.02
CA LEU A 95 -7.95 11.38 -4.56
C LEU A 95 -6.62 10.63 -4.62
N LEU A 96 -6.61 9.31 -4.43
CA LEU A 96 -5.38 8.52 -4.25
C LEU A 96 -5.26 7.33 -5.21
N GLU A 97 -6.36 6.71 -5.64
CA GLU A 97 -6.28 5.51 -6.48
C GLU A 97 -5.70 5.85 -7.86
N ASN A 98 -4.65 5.13 -8.26
CA ASN A 98 -4.08 5.31 -9.61
C ASN A 98 -5.06 4.77 -10.65
N PRO A 99 -5.55 5.58 -11.60
CA PRO A 99 -6.46 5.07 -12.60
C PRO A 99 -5.76 4.02 -13.47
N GLY A 100 -6.46 2.90 -13.71
CA GLY A 100 -5.89 1.71 -14.35
C GLY A 100 -5.18 0.75 -13.39
N GLY A 101 -4.90 1.13 -12.13
CA GLY A 101 -4.18 0.31 -11.15
C GLY A 101 -4.84 -1.06 -10.92
N LYS A 102 -6.16 -1.09 -10.66
CA LYS A 102 -6.89 -2.37 -10.49
C LYS A 102 -6.86 -3.27 -11.72
N LYS A 103 -6.91 -2.68 -12.93
CA LYS A 103 -6.79 -3.43 -14.19
C LYS A 103 -5.40 -4.04 -14.32
N PHE A 104 -4.36 -3.30 -13.93
CA PHE A 104 -2.99 -3.79 -13.89
C PHE A 104 -2.82 -4.93 -12.88
N MET A 105 -3.40 -4.77 -11.67
CA MET A 105 -3.44 -5.81 -10.64
C MET A 105 -4.08 -7.09 -11.16
N ALA A 106 -5.24 -7.00 -11.80
CA ALA A 106 -5.95 -8.14 -12.37
C ALA A 106 -5.12 -8.84 -13.48
N LYS A 107 -4.48 -8.08 -14.37
CA LYS A 107 -3.59 -8.62 -15.42
C LYS A 107 -2.44 -9.46 -14.85
N LEU A 108 -1.98 -9.14 -13.65
CA LEU A 108 -0.90 -9.84 -12.96
C LEU A 108 -1.40 -10.97 -12.04
N GLY A 109 -2.69 -11.33 -12.10
CA GLY A 109 -3.30 -12.39 -11.31
C GLY A 109 -3.76 -11.96 -9.92
N GLY A 110 -3.73 -10.67 -9.61
CA GLY A 110 -4.06 -10.12 -8.30
C GLY A 110 -5.53 -9.75 -8.08
N GLU A 111 -6.44 -10.00 -9.03
CA GLU A 111 -7.84 -9.51 -8.96
C GLU A 111 -8.56 -9.90 -7.65
N LYS A 112 -8.25 -11.09 -7.11
CA LYS A 112 -8.86 -11.62 -5.88
C LYS A 112 -7.93 -11.50 -4.66
N SER A 113 -6.76 -10.90 -4.81
CA SER A 113 -5.76 -10.81 -3.75
C SER A 113 -6.06 -9.68 -2.78
N GLY A 114 -5.79 -9.92 -1.49
CA GLY A 114 -5.69 -8.84 -0.51
C GLY A 114 -4.42 -8.02 -0.70
N LEU A 115 -4.31 -6.89 0.00
CA LEU A 115 -3.12 -6.03 -0.05
C LEU A 115 -2.18 -6.28 1.16
N PRO A 116 -0.85 -6.13 1.01
CA PRO A 116 -0.17 -5.84 -0.25
C PRO A 116 -0.19 -7.05 -1.18
N PHE A 117 -0.48 -6.84 -2.46
CA PHE A 117 -0.18 -7.80 -3.52
C PHE A 117 1.01 -7.26 -4.29
N TYR A 118 1.95 -8.11 -4.70
CA TYR A 118 3.11 -7.65 -5.45
C TYR A 118 3.49 -8.61 -6.56
N ALA A 119 4.10 -8.04 -7.59
CA ALA A 119 4.59 -8.77 -8.74
C ALA A 119 6.03 -8.36 -9.06
N PHE A 120 6.81 -9.34 -9.50
CA PHE A 120 8.14 -9.16 -10.01
C PHE A 120 8.08 -9.19 -11.53
N LEU A 121 8.52 -8.10 -12.16
CA LEU A 121 8.48 -7.93 -13.60
C LEU A 121 9.90 -7.73 -14.11
N ASP A 122 10.21 -8.22 -15.30
CA ASP A 122 11.43 -7.80 -15.98
C ASP A 122 11.32 -6.34 -16.48
N SER A 123 12.43 -5.81 -17.01
CA SER A 123 12.49 -4.43 -17.49
C SER A 123 11.64 -4.14 -18.73
N ASP A 124 11.08 -5.17 -19.38
CA ASP A 124 10.12 -5.06 -20.49
C ASP A 124 8.66 -5.17 -20.00
N GLY A 125 8.45 -5.36 -18.69
CA GLY A 125 7.14 -5.46 -18.07
C GLY A 125 6.50 -6.85 -18.19
N LYS A 126 7.27 -7.88 -18.55
CA LYS A 126 6.79 -9.27 -18.49
C LYS A 126 6.92 -9.78 -17.06
N MET A 127 5.86 -10.43 -16.58
CA MET A 127 5.82 -10.98 -15.22
C MET A 127 6.75 -12.19 -15.10
N ILE A 128 7.61 -12.14 -14.08
CA ILE A 128 8.46 -13.25 -13.63
C ILE A 128 7.68 -14.10 -12.64
N SER A 129 7.12 -13.47 -11.60
CA SER A 129 6.32 -14.11 -10.55
C SER A 129 5.46 -13.07 -9.81
N ASN A 130 4.58 -13.53 -8.92
CA ASN A 130 3.79 -12.66 -8.04
C ASN A 130 3.67 -13.28 -6.64
N SER A 131 2.96 -12.61 -5.73
CA SER A 131 2.81 -13.01 -4.34
C SER A 131 1.73 -14.07 -4.07
N ASN A 132 1.00 -14.54 -5.08
CA ASN A 132 -0.04 -15.59 -4.99
C ASN A 132 0.56 -17.00 -5.13
N VAL A 133 1.49 -17.36 -4.27
CA VAL A 133 2.29 -18.60 -4.40
C VAL A 133 2.14 -19.56 -3.21
N MET A 134 1.25 -19.24 -2.28
CA MET A 134 0.89 -20.13 -1.17
C MET A 134 -0.17 -21.15 -1.60
N ASP A 135 -0.64 -22.01 -0.69
CA ASP A 135 -1.69 -22.99 -0.97
C ASP A 135 -2.90 -22.34 -1.67
N LYS A 136 -3.40 -23.00 -2.72
CA LYS A 136 -4.48 -22.52 -3.59
C LYS A 136 -4.23 -21.12 -4.17
N GLU A 137 -2.98 -20.81 -4.49
CA GLU A 137 -2.56 -19.52 -5.06
C GLU A 137 -2.93 -18.33 -4.15
N SER A 138 -2.88 -18.55 -2.83
CA SER A 138 -3.16 -17.48 -1.88
C SER A 138 -2.00 -16.48 -1.77
N ASN A 139 -2.36 -15.22 -1.54
CA ASN A 139 -1.41 -14.12 -1.41
C ASN A 139 -0.63 -14.21 -0.09
N ILE A 140 0.70 -14.08 -0.17
CA ILE A 140 1.58 -13.91 1.01
C ILE A 140 1.23 -12.65 1.81
N GLY A 141 0.94 -11.53 1.15
CA GLY A 141 0.81 -10.24 1.83
C GLY A 141 2.13 -9.77 2.45
N TYR A 142 2.08 -9.21 3.67
CA TYR A 142 3.32 -9.05 4.44
C TYR A 142 3.76 -10.42 4.96
N PRO A 143 4.99 -10.89 4.67
CA PRO A 143 5.44 -12.20 5.13
C PRO A 143 5.63 -12.21 6.66
N GLY A 144 4.72 -12.87 7.36
CA GLY A 144 4.65 -12.85 8.82
C GLY A 144 4.82 -14.21 9.50
N SER A 145 4.56 -15.31 8.80
CA SER A 145 4.89 -16.67 9.24
C SER A 145 6.26 -17.11 8.72
N GLU A 146 6.86 -18.15 9.32
CA GLU A 146 8.13 -18.69 8.84
C GLU A 146 8.04 -19.19 7.39
N GLU A 147 6.94 -19.88 7.04
CA GLU A 147 6.67 -20.34 5.68
C GLU A 147 6.52 -19.18 4.69
N GLU A 148 5.81 -18.12 5.06
CA GLU A 148 5.64 -16.91 4.25
C GLU A 148 6.97 -16.20 4.04
N ILE A 149 7.81 -16.10 5.07
CA ILE A 149 9.14 -15.46 5.00
C ILE A 149 10.07 -16.24 4.07
N GLU A 150 10.13 -17.56 4.21
CA GLU A 150 10.94 -18.41 3.33
C GLU A 150 10.45 -18.33 1.88
N THR A 151 9.14 -18.34 1.68
CA THR A 151 8.53 -18.25 0.34
C THR A 151 8.79 -16.88 -0.29
N PHE A 152 8.67 -15.79 0.48
CA PHE A 152 9.05 -14.45 0.03
C PHE A 152 10.53 -14.39 -0.36
N GLY A 153 11.42 -14.95 0.45
CA GLY A 153 12.84 -15.05 0.11
C GLY A 153 13.11 -15.80 -1.20
N LYS A 154 12.39 -16.90 -1.46
CA LYS A 154 12.50 -17.65 -2.72
C LYS A 154 12.02 -16.84 -3.94
N LEU A 155 10.96 -16.05 -3.78
CA LEU A 155 10.53 -15.11 -4.82
C LEU A 155 11.61 -14.09 -5.12
N LEU A 156 12.24 -13.52 -4.08
CA LEU A 156 13.34 -12.56 -4.25
C LEU A 156 14.56 -13.19 -4.94
N LYS A 157 14.95 -14.42 -4.57
CA LYS A 157 16.07 -15.13 -5.22
C LYS A 157 15.80 -15.47 -6.68
N SER A 158 14.57 -15.87 -7.01
CA SER A 158 14.21 -16.26 -8.38
C SER A 158 13.96 -15.07 -9.32
N SER A 159 13.72 -13.88 -8.78
CA SER A 159 13.40 -12.70 -9.58
C SER A 159 14.45 -11.59 -9.56
N ALA A 160 15.34 -11.53 -8.56
CA ALA A 160 16.47 -10.61 -8.59
C ALA A 160 17.53 -11.11 -9.58
N LYS A 161 18.22 -10.17 -10.25
CA LYS A 161 19.34 -10.51 -11.12
C LYS A 161 20.60 -10.88 -10.33
N ASN A 162 20.83 -10.24 -9.17
CA ASN A 162 22.12 -10.30 -8.45
C ASN A 162 21.97 -10.38 -6.91
N LEU A 163 20.90 -10.99 -6.39
CA LEU A 163 20.73 -11.10 -4.93
C LEU A 163 21.67 -12.17 -4.36
N SER A 164 22.62 -11.77 -3.52
CA SER A 164 23.57 -12.69 -2.89
C SER A 164 22.93 -13.53 -1.77
N ASP A 165 23.58 -14.62 -1.38
CA ASP A 165 23.12 -15.46 -0.27
C ASP A 165 23.17 -14.70 1.07
N GLU A 166 24.14 -13.82 1.26
CA GLU A 166 24.24 -12.95 2.45
C GLU A 166 23.08 -11.95 2.47
N GLN A 167 22.77 -11.32 1.34
CA GLN A 167 21.64 -10.40 1.22
C GLN A 167 20.31 -11.10 1.48
N PHE A 168 20.12 -12.30 0.91
CA PHE A 168 18.95 -13.13 1.17
C PHE A 168 18.82 -13.46 2.67
N THR A 169 19.91 -13.86 3.31
CA THR A 169 19.92 -14.22 4.74
C THR A 169 19.57 -13.00 5.59
N ALA A 170 20.13 -11.83 5.29
CA ALA A 170 19.81 -10.59 5.99
C ALA A 170 18.31 -10.23 5.92
N ILE A 171 17.68 -10.42 4.75
CA ILE A 171 16.24 -10.19 4.58
C ILE A 171 15.43 -11.18 5.43
N VAL A 172 15.75 -12.47 5.36
CA VAL A 172 15.05 -13.52 6.12
C VAL A 172 15.18 -13.28 7.63
N ASP A 173 16.38 -13.01 8.12
CA ASP A 173 16.65 -12.78 9.53
C ASP A 173 15.93 -11.52 10.04
N TYR A 174 15.96 -10.44 9.26
CA TYR A 174 15.21 -9.22 9.60
C TYR A 174 13.71 -9.51 9.73
N LEU A 175 13.14 -10.24 8.77
CA LEU A 175 11.71 -10.55 8.78
C LEU A 175 11.34 -11.49 9.92
N LYS A 176 12.18 -12.48 10.27
CA LYS A 176 11.97 -13.36 11.43
C LYS A 176 12.03 -12.56 12.74
N ALA A 177 13.03 -11.70 12.90
CA ALA A 177 13.19 -10.85 14.08
C ALA A 177 12.04 -9.84 14.25
N ASN A 178 11.46 -9.39 13.14
CA ASN A 178 10.36 -8.42 13.12
C ASN A 178 9.01 -9.07 12.75
N ALA A 179 8.86 -10.39 12.89
CA ALA A 179 7.62 -11.08 12.58
C ALA A 179 6.47 -10.52 13.45
N PRO A 180 5.25 -10.34 12.91
CA PRO A 180 4.12 -9.99 13.75
C PRO A 180 3.90 -11.12 14.76
N LYS A 181 3.35 -10.81 15.94
CA LYS A 181 2.89 -11.87 16.84
C LYS A 181 1.96 -12.80 16.05
N PRO A 182 2.10 -14.13 16.20
CA PRO A 182 1.28 -15.08 15.46
C PRO A 182 -0.18 -14.66 15.56
N ARG A 183 -0.83 -14.46 14.40
CA ARG A 183 -2.29 -14.35 14.38
C ARG A 183 -2.79 -15.64 15.01
N ALA A 184 -3.60 -15.55 16.07
CA ALA A 184 -4.24 -16.73 16.66
C ALA A 184 -4.87 -17.53 15.51
N SER A 185 -4.52 -18.81 15.40
CA SER A 185 -4.99 -19.60 14.26
C SER A 185 -6.51 -19.58 14.24
N THR A 186 -7.09 -19.17 13.12
CA THR A 186 -8.54 -19.23 12.92
C THR A 186 -9.05 -20.67 12.84
N SER A 187 -8.16 -21.67 12.91
CA SER A 187 -8.52 -23.09 13.00
C SER A 187 -9.32 -23.42 14.26
N ASN A 188 -9.22 -22.61 15.33
CA ASN A 188 -9.91 -22.84 16.60
C ASN A 188 -10.84 -21.69 17.03
N MET A 189 -11.14 -20.72 16.16
CA MET A 189 -12.27 -19.83 16.45
C MET A 189 -13.57 -20.57 16.13
N PRO A 190 -14.53 -20.65 17.09
CA PRO A 190 -15.85 -21.18 16.76
C PRO A 190 -16.40 -20.37 15.59
N VAL A 191 -16.87 -21.07 14.55
CA VAL A 191 -17.60 -20.46 13.44
C VAL A 191 -18.79 -19.73 14.04
N VAL A 192 -18.65 -18.42 14.24
CA VAL A 192 -19.74 -17.57 14.66
C VAL A 192 -20.67 -17.47 13.47
N LYS A 193 -21.77 -18.24 13.52
CA LYS A 193 -22.82 -18.22 12.50
C LYS A 193 -23.26 -16.75 12.29
N PRO A 194 -23.50 -16.31 11.03
CA PRO A 194 -23.88 -14.94 10.71
C PRO A 194 -25.04 -14.37 11.57
N ASP A 195 -25.92 -15.26 12.05
CA ASP A 195 -27.08 -14.90 12.86
C ASP A 195 -26.78 -14.35 14.26
N SER A 196 -25.57 -14.51 14.80
CA SER A 196 -25.27 -14.00 16.16
C SER A 196 -24.86 -12.53 16.18
N LEU A 197 -24.43 -11.96 15.04
CA LEU A 197 -24.07 -10.53 14.92
C LEU A 197 -25.30 -9.64 14.64
N LEU A 198 -26.40 -10.23 14.16
CA LEU A 198 -27.67 -9.51 13.98
C LEU A 198 -28.44 -9.33 15.31
N LYS A 199 -28.22 -10.18 16.31
CA LYS A 199 -28.93 -10.09 17.60
C LYS A 199 -28.35 -9.03 18.54
N SER A 200 -27.07 -8.69 18.44
CA SER A 200 -26.46 -7.66 19.29
C SER A 200 -26.79 -6.23 18.84
N ASN A 201 -27.07 -6.03 17.55
CA ASN A 201 -27.40 -4.69 17.01
C ASN A 201 -28.91 -4.40 16.94
N MET A 202 -29.76 -5.37 17.31
CA MET A 202 -31.22 -5.21 17.35
C MET A 202 -31.77 -4.98 18.77
N GLN A 203 -30.93 -4.55 19.73
CA GLN A 203 -31.38 -4.08 21.04
C GLN A 203 -31.31 -2.55 21.22
N VAL A 204 -30.80 -1.80 20.24
CA VAL A 204 -30.61 -0.34 20.34
C VAL A 204 -31.71 0.47 19.64
N LEU A 205 -32.63 -0.16 18.93
CA LEU A 205 -33.78 0.52 18.33
C LEU A 205 -35.10 0.02 18.95
N LYS A 206 -35.35 0.41 20.21
CA LYS A 206 -36.74 0.56 20.66
C LYS A 206 -37.16 2.00 20.32
N PRO A 207 -38.25 2.21 19.56
CA PRO A 207 -38.82 3.54 19.42
C PRO A 207 -39.33 4.00 20.78
N ASP A 208 -38.89 5.19 21.19
CA ASP A 208 -39.39 5.88 22.38
C ASP A 208 -40.89 6.16 22.20
N SER A 209 -41.72 5.49 23.00
CA SER A 209 -43.18 5.59 22.99
C SER A 209 -43.71 6.86 23.67
N SER A 210 -42.90 7.92 23.79
CA SER A 210 -43.27 9.17 24.45
C SER A 210 -43.31 10.38 23.51
N LYS A 211 -43.86 10.24 22.30
CA LYS A 211 -44.28 11.38 21.46
C LYS A 211 -45.27 10.95 20.37
N ALA A 212 -46.47 10.56 20.79
CA ALA A 212 -47.62 10.41 19.92
C ALA A 212 -48.71 11.38 20.38
N SER A 213 -48.63 12.63 19.93
CA SER A 213 -49.78 13.52 19.89
C SER A 213 -49.56 14.62 18.87
N ASN A 214 -50.55 14.74 17.98
CA ASN A 214 -50.76 15.76 16.95
C ASN A 214 -50.06 15.56 15.60
N MET A 215 -50.72 14.81 14.72
CA MET A 215 -50.85 15.20 13.31
C MET A 215 -52.25 14.86 12.77
N PRO A 216 -52.79 15.67 11.84
CA PRO A 216 -54.21 15.70 11.49
C PRO A 216 -54.62 14.59 10.52
N VAL A 217 -55.87 14.14 10.67
CA VAL A 217 -56.53 13.18 9.79
C VAL A 217 -56.83 13.84 8.45
N ILE A 218 -56.17 13.40 7.39
CA ILE A 218 -56.59 13.69 6.01
C ILE A 218 -57.69 12.69 5.65
N LYS A 219 -58.92 13.18 5.54
CA LYS A 219 -60.05 12.43 4.95
C LYS A 219 -59.81 12.30 3.44
N LYS A 220 -59.94 11.07 2.92
CA LYS A 220 -60.12 10.83 1.49
C LYS A 220 -61.57 11.17 1.11
N ASN A 221 -61.72 12.30 0.42
CA ASN A 221 -62.51 12.52 -0.80
C ASN A 221 -62.41 13.99 -1.19
#